data_AF-A0A8S2W6W1-F1
#
_entry.id   AF-A0A8S2W6W1-F1
#
_cell.length_a   1.000
_cell.length_b   1.000
_cell.length_c   1.000
_cell.angle_alpha   90.00
_cell.angle_beta   90.00
_cell.angle_gamma   90.00
#
_symmetry.space_group_name_H-M   'P 1'
#
loop_
_entity.id
_entity.type
_entity.pdbx_description
1 polymer ?
#
loop_
_entity_poly.entity_id
_entity_poly.type
_entity_poly.pdbx_seq_one_letter_code
_entity_poly.pdbx_strand_id
1 'polypeptide(L)'
;RIFLKEPRTKEIQSNDRFSINDSFTSKLFRVKINPVTAKIESDPERLETRNKVDDDRKHVIDAAIVRIMKTRKAMTHTQLIAEVTHQLKSRFMPSPVFIKKRIESLIERDYLSRSTDDRKMYSYVA
;
A
#
# COMPACT_ATOMS: atom_id res chain seq x y z
N ARG A 1 4.25 -19.36 -32.96
CA ARG A 1 5.42 -18.87 -32.18
C ARG A 1 6.59 -18.73 -33.15
N ILE A 2 7.31 -17.62 -33.11
CA ILE A 2 8.36 -17.31 -34.09
C ILE A 2 9.71 -17.94 -33.68
N PHE A 3 9.97 -18.04 -32.37
CA PHE A 3 11.17 -18.66 -31.82
C PHE A 3 10.82 -19.93 -31.04
N LEU A 4 11.71 -20.91 -31.11
CA LEU A 4 11.75 -22.09 -30.25
C LEU A 4 12.87 -21.90 -29.23
N LYS A 5 12.64 -22.41 -28.02
CA LYS A 5 13.60 -22.34 -26.91
C LYS A 5 13.92 -23.76 -26.45
N GLU A 6 15.20 -24.04 -26.23
CA GLU A 6 15.68 -25.28 -25.65
C GLU A 6 16.58 -25.02 -24.44
N PRO A 7 16.25 -25.55 -23.24
CA PRO A 7 15.03 -26.29 -22.88
C PRO A 7 13.74 -25.42 -22.92
N ARG A 8 12.58 -26.07 -23.11
CA ARG A 8 11.26 -25.41 -23.18
C ARG A 8 10.74 -24.97 -21.80
N THR A 9 11.52 -24.15 -21.10
CA THR A 9 11.20 -23.61 -19.77
C THR A 9 10.74 -22.15 -19.87
N LYS A 10 10.03 -21.69 -18.84
CA LYS A 10 9.49 -20.32 -18.76
C LYS A 10 10.59 -19.28 -18.46
N GLU A 11 11.61 -19.66 -17.70
CA GLU A 11 12.71 -18.79 -17.26
C GLU A 11 13.88 -18.85 -18.22
N ILE A 12 14.45 -17.71 -18.60
CA ILE A 12 15.60 -17.65 -19.50
C ILE A 12 16.89 -17.75 -18.69
N GLN A 13 17.70 -18.75 -18.98
CA GLN A 13 19.01 -19.01 -18.41
C GLN A 13 20.11 -18.73 -19.45
N SER A 14 21.33 -18.47 -18.98
CA SER A 14 22.46 -18.10 -19.85
C SER A 14 22.89 -19.20 -20.84
N ASN A 15 22.51 -20.45 -20.58
CA ASN A 15 22.79 -21.62 -21.42
C ASN A 15 21.64 -21.98 -22.38
N ASP A 16 20.51 -21.26 -22.32
CA ASP A 16 19.35 -21.54 -23.16
C ASP A 16 19.65 -21.18 -24.62
N ARG A 17 19.23 -22.06 -25.54
CA ARG A 17 19.36 -21.84 -26.98
C ARG A 17 18.02 -21.45 -27.57
N PHE A 18 18.04 -20.45 -28.43
CA PHE A 18 16.88 -20.02 -29.20
C PHE A 18 17.14 -20.30 -30.69
N SER A 19 16.16 -20.92 -31.34
CA SER A 19 16.17 -21.18 -32.79
C SER A 19 14.93 -20.59 -33.44
N ILE A 20 15.02 -20.36 -34.75
CA ILE A 20 13.88 -19.91 -35.55
C ILE A 20 12.90 -21.10 -35.68
N ASN A 21 11.61 -20.84 -35.52
CA ASN A 21 10.59 -21.84 -35.78
C ASN A 21 10.24 -21.85 -37.27
N ASP A 22 10.90 -22.70 -38.06
CA ASP A 22 10.63 -22.82 -39.50
C ASP A 22 9.21 -23.30 -39.82
N SER A 23 8.51 -23.90 -38.85
CA SER A 23 7.09 -24.29 -38.98
C SER A 23 6.11 -23.13 -38.70
N PHE A 24 6.60 -21.91 -38.47
CA PHE A 24 5.73 -20.78 -38.24
C PHE A 24 5.03 -20.33 -39.54
N THR A 25 3.70 -20.35 -39.52
CA THR A 25 2.85 -19.78 -40.57
C THR A 25 1.94 -18.69 -39.99
N SER A 26 1.73 -17.62 -40.75
CA SER A 26 0.83 -16.51 -40.41
C SER A 26 -0.10 -16.23 -41.58
N LYS A 27 -1.39 -16.04 -41.29
CA LYS A 27 -2.39 -15.61 -42.28
C LYS A 27 -2.23 -14.14 -42.69
N LEU A 28 -1.49 -13.35 -41.90
CA LEU A 28 -1.24 -11.92 -42.14
C LEU A 28 0.15 -11.73 -42.76
N PHE A 29 0.24 -10.86 -43.77
CA PHE A 29 1.51 -10.46 -44.40
C PHE A 29 2.43 -9.70 -43.43
N ARG A 30 1.86 -8.88 -42.54
CA ARG A 30 2.60 -8.18 -41.48
C ARG A 30 2.36 -8.86 -40.14
N VAL A 31 3.41 -9.48 -39.59
CA VAL A 31 3.40 -10.06 -38.25
C VAL A 31 3.87 -8.99 -37.25
N LYS A 32 2.97 -8.51 -36.40
CA LYS A 32 3.30 -7.56 -35.34
C LYS A 32 3.84 -8.31 -34.12
N ILE A 33 5.14 -8.15 -33.86
CA ILE A 33 5.76 -8.62 -32.62
C ILE A 33 5.56 -7.51 -31.58
N ASN A 34 4.65 -7.74 -30.62
CA ASN A 34 4.54 -6.82 -29.49
C ASN A 34 5.78 -7.01 -28.61
N PRO A 35 6.58 -5.96 -28.34
CA PRO A 35 7.64 -6.06 -27.37
C PRO A 35 7.02 -6.49 -26.04
N VAL A 36 7.76 -7.29 -25.27
CA VAL A 36 7.37 -7.61 -23.89
C VAL A 36 7.38 -6.28 -23.14
N THR A 37 6.23 -5.62 -23.05
CA THR A 37 6.07 -4.46 -22.19
C THR A 37 6.49 -4.91 -20.80
N ALA A 38 7.59 -4.35 -20.29
CA ALA A 38 7.96 -4.45 -18.89
C ALA A 38 6.82 -3.82 -18.07
N LYS A 39 5.77 -4.60 -17.81
CA LYS A 39 4.56 -4.21 -17.09
C LYS A 39 4.26 -5.20 -15.97
N ILE A 40 5.31 -5.79 -15.44
CA ILE A 40 5.29 -6.37 -14.11
C ILE A 40 6.38 -5.56 -13.42
N GLU A 41 5.99 -4.50 -12.70
CA GLU A 41 6.88 -3.92 -11.68
C GLU A 41 7.52 -5.10 -10.96
N SER A 42 8.85 -5.13 -10.92
CA SER A 42 9.57 -6.16 -10.19
C SER A 42 9.03 -6.15 -8.75
N ASP A 43 8.96 -7.31 -8.08
CA ASP A 43 8.58 -7.38 -6.65
C ASP A 43 9.19 -6.26 -5.77
N PRO A 44 10.47 -5.84 -5.93
CA PRO A 44 11.01 -4.69 -5.20
C PRO A 44 10.32 -3.36 -5.52
N GLU A 45 10.04 -3.05 -6.80
CA GLU A 45 9.41 -1.79 -7.22
C GLU A 45 7.98 -1.69 -6.67
N ARG A 46 7.23 -2.81 -6.66
CA ARG A 46 5.89 -2.87 -6.05
C ARG A 46 5.92 -2.60 -4.55
N LEU A 47 6.94 -3.11 -3.86
CA LEU A 47 7.11 -2.91 -2.43
C LEU A 47 7.42 -1.44 -2.11
N GLU A 48 8.30 -0.80 -2.88
CA GLU A 48 8.60 0.62 -2.73
C GLU A 48 7.36 1.50 -2.95
N THR A 49 6.59 1.22 -4.01
CA THR A 49 5.33 1.95 -4.29
C THR A 49 4.33 1.79 -3.14
N ARG A 50 4.18 0.58 -2.60
CA ARG A 50 3.32 0.32 -1.42
C ARG A 50 3.79 1.09 -0.18
N ASN A 51 5.09 1.09 0.08
CA ASN A 51 5.65 1.79 1.24
C ASN A 51 5.40 3.30 1.16
N LYS A 52 5.55 3.91 -0.03
CA LYS A 52 5.23 5.33 -0.24
C LYS A 52 3.76 5.63 0.06
N VAL A 53 2.86 4.79 -0.45
CA VAL A 53 1.41 4.94 -0.21
C VAL A 53 1.07 4.83 1.28
N ASP A 54 1.71 3.90 2.00
CA ASP A 54 1.48 3.75 3.44
C ASP A 54 2.05 4.91 4.25
N ASP A 55 3.11 5.58 3.78
CA ASP A 55 3.63 6.78 4.43
C ASP A 55 2.66 7.97 4.31
N ASP A 56 2.13 8.22 3.11
CA ASP A 56 1.11 9.25 2.89
C ASP A 56 -0.14 9.02 3.77
N ARG A 57 -0.55 7.75 3.92
CA ARG A 57 -1.68 7.39 4.79
C ARG A 57 -1.44 7.73 6.27
N LYS A 58 -0.20 7.68 6.76
CA LYS A 58 0.12 8.06 8.16
C LYS A 58 -0.28 9.51 8.42
N HIS A 59 0.11 10.40 7.52
CA HIS A 59 -0.17 11.83 7.65
C HIS A 59 -1.67 12.13 7.61
N VAL A 60 -2.41 11.44 6.73
CA VAL A 60 -3.86 11.59 6.63
C VAL A 60 -4.57 11.12 7.91
N ILE A 61 -4.12 10.01 8.50
CA ILE A 61 -4.68 9.50 9.76
C ILE A 61 -4.37 10.43 10.93
N ASP A 62 -3.14 10.91 11.05
CA ASP A 62 -2.75 11.87 12.09
C ASP A 62 -3.62 13.12 12.04
N ALA A 63 -3.81 13.69 10.84
CA ALA A 63 -4.63 14.86 10.64
C ALA A 63 -6.11 14.61 11.02
N ALA A 64 -6.64 13.42 10.73
CA ALA A 64 -7.99 13.04 11.12
C ALA A 64 -8.13 12.94 12.65
N ILE A 65 -7.20 12.24 13.31
CA ILE A 65 -7.18 12.09 14.77
C ILE A 65 -7.13 13.47 15.45
N VAL A 66 -6.19 14.34 15.05
CA VAL A 66 -6.04 15.68 15.62
C VAL A 66 -7.30 16.52 15.40
N ARG A 67 -7.91 16.47 14.21
CA ARG A 67 -9.15 17.22 13.91
C ARG A 67 -10.32 16.81 14.83
N ILE A 68 -10.50 15.50 15.02
CA ILE A 68 -11.54 14.94 15.91
C ILE A 68 -11.26 15.35 17.36
N MET A 69 -10.06 15.09 17.85
CA MET A 69 -9.67 15.32 19.24
C MET A 69 -9.65 16.82 19.61
N LYS A 70 -9.22 17.70 18.69
CA LYS A 70 -9.24 19.15 18.90
C LYS A 70 -10.64 19.70 19.16
N THR A 71 -11.65 19.11 18.52
CA THR A 71 -13.07 19.49 18.64
C THR A 71 -13.72 18.87 19.87
N ARG A 72 -13.46 17.58 20.13
CA ARG A 72 -14.12 16.80 21.19
C ARG A 72 -13.45 16.92 22.56
N LYS A 73 -12.18 17.35 22.59
CA LYS A 73 -11.29 17.49 23.76
C LYS A 73 -10.95 16.20 24.50
N ALA A 74 -11.90 15.30 24.70
CA ALA A 74 -11.67 13.98 25.27
C ALA A 74 -12.51 12.91 24.55
N MET A 75 -11.99 11.70 24.40
CA MET A 75 -12.69 10.61 23.74
C MET A 75 -12.14 9.24 24.17
N THR A 76 -13.01 8.23 24.23
CA THR A 76 -12.57 6.85 24.47
C THR A 76 -11.90 6.24 23.24
N HIS A 77 -11.02 5.27 23.44
CA HIS A 77 -10.28 4.61 22.37
C HIS A 77 -11.19 4.00 21.30
N THR A 78 -12.26 3.31 21.71
CA THR A 78 -13.21 2.68 20.80
C THR A 78 -13.94 3.72 19.94
N GLN A 79 -14.38 4.83 20.55
CA GLN A 79 -15.04 5.91 19.83
C GLN A 79 -14.09 6.61 18.86
N LEU A 80 -12.84 6.85 19.27
CA LEU A 80 -11.85 7.50 18.42
C LEU A 80 -11.53 6.65 17.18
N ILE A 81 -11.35 5.34 17.35
CA ILE A 81 -11.15 4.43 16.22
C ILE A 81 -12.36 4.46 15.26
N ALA A 82 -13.58 4.43 15.81
CA ALA A 82 -14.79 4.44 15.00
C ALA A 82 -14.95 5.75 14.21
N GLU A 83 -14.76 6.90 14.85
CA GLU A 83 -14.84 8.22 14.22
C GLU A 83 -13.76 8.40 13.14
N VAL A 84 -12.51 8.01 13.41
CA VAL A 84 -11.40 8.08 12.42
C VAL A 84 -11.70 7.19 11.21
N THR A 85 -12.16 5.96 11.46
CA THR A 85 -12.53 5.03 10.38
C THR A 85 -13.67 5.59 9.54
N HIS A 86 -14.70 6.16 10.20
CA HIS A 86 -15.84 6.77 9.52
C HIS A 86 -15.43 7.97 8.67
N GLN A 87 -14.53 8.81 9.16
CA GLN A 87 -14.06 9.99 8.43
C GLN A 87 -13.19 9.64 7.23
N LEU A 88 -12.39 8.57 7.32
CA LEU A 88 -11.45 8.19 6.27
C LEU A 88 -12.02 7.23 5.23
N LYS A 89 -13.15 6.56 5.50
CA LYS A 89 -13.76 5.53 4.64
C LYS A 89 -13.95 5.93 3.18
N SER A 90 -14.11 7.24 2.88
CA SER A 90 -14.28 7.74 1.51
C SER A 90 -12.98 7.72 0.70
N ARG A 91 -11.82 7.69 1.36
CA ARG A 91 -10.50 7.64 0.72
C ARG A 91 -9.87 6.26 0.84
N PHE A 92 -9.92 5.65 2.02
CA PHE A 92 -9.43 4.31 2.30
C PHE A 92 -9.96 3.78 3.62
N MET A 93 -9.84 2.47 3.84
CA MET A 93 -10.25 1.83 5.10
C MET A 93 -9.00 1.54 5.96
N PRO A 94 -8.64 2.41 6.92
CA PRO A 94 -7.50 2.18 7.81
C PRO A 94 -7.74 0.96 8.70
N SER A 95 -6.71 0.16 8.96
CA SER A 95 -6.80 -0.91 9.95
C SER A 95 -6.80 -0.33 11.37
N PRO A 96 -7.57 -0.91 12.32
CA PRO A 96 -7.56 -0.46 13.72
C PRO A 96 -6.17 -0.47 14.36
N VAL A 97 -5.34 -1.46 13.97
CA VAL A 97 -3.94 -1.58 14.42
C VAL A 97 -3.11 -0.37 13.98
N PHE A 98 -3.32 0.11 12.75
CA PHE A 98 -2.58 1.25 12.24
C PHE A 98 -3.02 2.56 12.91
N ILE A 99 -4.32 2.76 13.13
CA ILE A 99 -4.84 3.90 13.90
C ILE A 99 -4.25 3.91 15.31
N LYS A 100 -4.19 2.76 15.98
CA LYS A 100 -3.58 2.63 17.31
C LYS A 100 -2.12 3.09 17.31
N LYS A 101 -1.30 2.62 16.35
CA LYS A 101 0.10 3.07 16.21
C LYS A 101 0.21 4.59 16.03
N ARG A 102 -0.71 5.20 15.27
CA ARG A 102 -0.73 6.66 15.07
C ARG A 102 -1.12 7.42 16.35
N ILE A 103 -2.06 6.89 17.13
CA ILE A 103 -2.42 7.47 18.44
C ILE A 103 -1.20 7.47 19.37
N GLU A 104 -0.47 6.37 19.50
CA GLU A 104 0.76 6.34 20.33
C GLU A 104 1.78 7.38 19.87
N SER A 105 2.02 7.47 18.55
CA SER A 105 2.93 8.47 17.99
C SER A 105 2.46 9.92 18.23
N LEU A 106 1.16 10.17 18.34
CA LEU A 106 0.62 11.49 18.70
C LEU A 106 0.73 11.77 20.21
N ILE A 107 0.75 10.73 21.06
CA ILE A 107 1.03 10.87 22.48
C ILE A 107 2.51 11.19 22.70
N GLU A 108 3.41 10.48 22.02
CA GLU A 108 4.87 10.74 22.06
C GLU A 108 5.26 12.15 21.59
N ARG A 109 4.41 12.78 20.78
CA ARG A 109 4.60 14.16 20.27
C ARG A 109 3.80 15.21 21.05
N ASP A 110 3.24 14.85 22.22
CA ASP A 110 2.46 15.73 23.09
C ASP A 110 1.25 16.40 22.38
N TYR A 111 0.61 15.73 21.42
CA TYR A 111 -0.68 16.16 20.86
C TYR A 111 -1.85 15.58 21.67
N LEU A 112 -1.67 14.39 22.23
CA LEU A 112 -2.67 13.67 23.01
C LEU A 112 -2.04 13.19 24.33
N SER A 113 -2.85 13.07 25.37
CA SER A 113 -2.46 12.41 26.62
C SER A 113 -3.46 11.32 26.98
N ARG A 114 -3.01 10.32 27.74
CA ARG A 114 -3.92 9.36 28.38
C ARG A 114 -4.41 9.95 29.68
N SER A 115 -5.68 9.74 30.00
CA SER A 115 -6.19 10.07 31.32
C SER A 115 -5.47 9.22 32.39
N THR A 116 -5.23 9.84 33.55
CA THR A 116 -4.62 9.16 34.71
C THR A 116 -5.56 8.14 35.34
N ASP A 117 -6.87 8.36 35.21
CA ASP A 117 -7.92 7.55 35.81
C ASP A 117 -8.33 6.37 34.92
N ASP A 118 -8.51 6.64 33.61
CA ASP A 118 -8.86 5.63 32.61
C ASP A 118 -7.89 5.63 31.42
N ARG A 119 -7.11 4.56 31.31
CA ARG A 119 -6.16 4.34 30.20
C ARG A 119 -6.82 4.25 28.82
N LYS A 120 -8.14 4.01 28.77
CA LYS A 120 -8.94 3.97 27.52
C LYS A 120 -9.41 5.36 27.10
N MET A 121 -9.23 6.38 27.91
CA MET A 121 -9.61 7.76 27.59
C MET A 121 -8.39 8.56 27.15
N TYR A 122 -8.54 9.27 26.03
CA TYR A 122 -7.56 10.21 25.52
C TYR A 122 -8.06 11.64 25.67
N SER A 123 -7.13 12.56 25.90
CA SER A 123 -7.38 14.00 25.97
C SER A 123 -6.47 14.73 24.98
N TYR A 124 -6.98 15.80 24.38
CA TYR A 124 -6.20 16.69 23.50
C TYR A 124 -5.43 17.71 24.34
N VAL A 125 -4.13 17.87 24.08
CA VAL A 125 -3.23 18.69 24.92
C VAL A 125 -2.44 19.78 24.16
N ALA A 126 -2.59 19.85 22.83
CA ALA A 126 -1.94 20.85 21.98
C ALA A 126 -2.84 22.06 21.63
#